data_AF-A0A8J7EP92-F1
#
_entry.id   AF-A0A8J7EP92-F1
#
_cell.length_a   1.000
_cell.length_b   1.000
_cell.length_c   1.000
_cell.angle_alpha   90.00
_cell.angle_beta   90.00
_cell.angle_gamma   90.00
#
_symmetry.space_group_name_H-M   'P 1'
#
loop_
_entity.id
_entity.type
_entity.pdbx_description
1 polymer ?
#
loop_
_entity_poly.entity_id
_entity_poly.type
_entity_poly.pdbx_seq_one_letter_code
_entity_poly.pdbx_strand_id
1 'polypeptide(L)'
;MKRGVTANGQYIFGQFVAAMRDRQGSDRAPEWMSAFQHEKTQQALATWLTEQTGIKVSESAVGRLERGDGSPRIDVLIALEMASFLKFPDGSSYRVGDMVDVMREIIDPWTGDRHTNGFSSVKA
;
A
#
# COMPACT_ATOMS: atom_id res chain seq x y z
N MET A 1 -0.70 -2.47 25.57
CA MET A 1 -0.84 -1.42 24.53
C MET A 1 -0.27 -1.97 23.23
N LYS A 2 -1.11 -2.21 22.21
CA LYS A 2 -0.67 -2.71 20.89
C LYS A 2 0.10 -1.57 20.21
N ARG A 3 1.43 -1.68 20.08
CA ARG A 3 2.28 -0.58 19.58
C ARG A 3 2.09 -0.38 18.08
N GLY A 4 1.87 0.87 17.67
CA GLY A 4 2.37 1.41 16.41
C GLY A 4 1.32 1.84 15.40
N VAL A 5 0.48 0.93 14.92
CA VAL A 5 -0.43 1.23 13.80
C VAL A 5 -1.62 2.07 14.28
N THR A 6 -1.96 3.11 13.52
CA THR A 6 -3.06 4.03 13.84
C THR A 6 -4.21 3.88 12.84
N ALA A 7 -5.41 4.32 13.22
CA ALA A 7 -6.56 4.34 12.32
C ALA A 7 -6.32 5.29 11.13
N ASN A 8 -5.67 6.43 11.36
CA ASN A 8 -5.34 7.38 10.31
C ASN A 8 -4.31 6.80 9.34
N GLY A 9 -3.24 6.16 9.84
CA GLY A 9 -2.24 5.50 9.01
C GLY A 9 -2.83 4.36 8.16
N GLN A 10 -3.75 3.56 8.72
CA GLN A 10 -4.48 2.54 7.97
C GLN A 10 -5.31 3.16 6.84
N TYR A 11 -6.03 4.24 7.13
CA TYR A 11 -6.83 4.97 6.14
C TYR A 11 -5.96 5.59 5.04
N ILE A 12 -4.86 6.27 5.42
CA ILE A 12 -3.86 6.83 4.50
C ILE A 12 -3.29 5.76 3.58
N PHE A 13 -2.88 4.62 4.14
CA PHE A 13 -2.35 3.52 3.36
C PHE A 13 -3.40 2.95 2.39
N GLY A 14 -4.64 2.80 2.84
CA GLY A 14 -5.77 2.39 2.00
C GLY A 14 -6.03 3.34 0.83
N GLN A 15 -6.07 4.64 1.10
CA GLN A 15 -6.21 5.67 0.07
C GLN A 15 -5.06 5.65 -0.93
N PHE A 16 -3.83 5.40 -0.46
CA PHE A 16 -2.67 5.27 -1.33
C PHE A 16 -2.78 4.06 -2.27
N VAL A 17 -3.16 2.89 -1.75
CA VAL A 17 -3.39 1.68 -2.57
C VAL A 17 -4.48 1.92 -3.60
N ALA A 18 -5.61 2.52 -3.20
CA ALA A 18 -6.70 2.87 -4.10
C ALA A 18 -6.24 3.86 -5.19
N ALA A 19 -5.47 4.88 -4.82
CA ALA A 19 -4.92 5.84 -5.77
C ALA A 19 -3.94 5.18 -6.76
N MET A 20 -3.11 4.23 -6.32
CA MET A 20 -2.21 3.48 -7.21
C MET A 20 -2.98 2.56 -8.17
N ARG A 21 -4.08 1.96 -7.70
CA ARG A 21 -5.03 1.21 -8.55
C ARG A 21 -5.69 2.12 -9.58
N ASP A 22 -6.12 3.31 -9.18
CA ASP A 22 -6.85 4.24 -10.06
C ASP A 22 -5.93 5.00 -11.03
N ARG A 23 -4.67 5.25 -10.65
CA ARG A 23 -3.61 5.85 -11.49
C ARG A 23 -3.19 5.00 -12.69
N GLN A 24 -3.75 3.80 -12.85
CA GLN A 24 -3.68 2.98 -14.08
C GLN A 24 -4.39 3.64 -15.29
N GLY A 25 -4.15 4.93 -15.55
CA GLY A 25 -4.71 5.64 -16.71
C GLY A 25 -4.28 7.10 -16.84
N SER A 26 -3.15 7.51 -16.25
CA SER A 26 -2.51 8.79 -16.61
C SER A 26 -1.19 8.53 -17.32
N ASP A 27 -0.84 9.41 -18.25
CA ASP A 27 0.33 9.35 -19.15
C ASP A 27 1.71 9.32 -18.44
N ARG A 28 1.74 9.08 -17.14
CA ARG A 28 2.94 8.93 -16.30
C ARG A 28 3.08 7.53 -15.67
N ALA A 29 2.19 6.59 -15.96
CA ALA A 29 2.32 5.21 -15.47
C ALA A 29 3.39 4.44 -16.28
N PRO A 30 4.31 3.69 -15.63
CA PRO A 30 5.30 2.84 -16.30
C PRO A 30 4.67 1.83 -17.29
N GLU A 31 5.33 1.56 -18.43
CA GLU A 31 4.80 0.72 -19.53
C GLU A 31 4.31 -0.69 -19.11
N TRP A 32 4.90 -1.31 -18.08
CA TRP A 32 4.49 -2.63 -17.57
C TRP A 32 3.11 -2.64 -16.90
N MET A 33 2.51 -1.47 -16.65
CA MET A 33 1.18 -1.29 -16.06
C MET A 33 0.05 -1.12 -17.11
N SER A 34 0.39 -1.05 -18.40
CA SER A 34 -0.60 -0.96 -19.50
C SER A 34 -1.39 -2.25 -19.75
N ALA A 35 -0.99 -3.37 -19.12
CA ALA A 35 -1.64 -4.67 -19.27
C ALA A 35 -3.00 -4.82 -18.54
N PHE A 36 -3.43 -3.82 -17.74
CA PHE A 36 -4.63 -3.89 -16.87
C PHE A 36 -5.75 -2.91 -17.24
N GLN A 37 -5.75 -2.39 -18.46
CA GLN A 37 -6.53 -1.22 -18.87
C GLN A 37 -8.06 -1.29 -18.76
N HIS A 38 -8.69 -2.44 -18.51
CA HIS A 38 -10.14 -2.57 -18.72
C HIS A 38 -11.04 -2.56 -17.47
N GLU A 39 -10.54 -2.83 -16.26
CA GLU A 39 -11.40 -2.74 -15.06
C GLU A 39 -10.62 -2.22 -13.86
N LYS A 40 -10.83 -0.93 -13.53
CA LYS A 40 -10.33 -0.33 -12.29
C LYS A 40 -11.24 -0.72 -11.12
N THR A 41 -11.20 -1.99 -10.73
CA THR A 41 -12.02 -2.54 -9.63
C THR A 41 -11.14 -3.22 -8.58
N GLN A 42 -11.66 -3.35 -7.35
CA GLN A 42 -11.00 -4.11 -6.27
C GLN A 42 -10.83 -5.58 -6.67
N GLN A 43 -11.78 -6.11 -7.44
CA GLN A 43 -11.74 -7.46 -8.00
C GLN A 43 -10.57 -7.62 -8.97
N ALA A 44 -10.38 -6.69 -9.90
CA ALA A 44 -9.28 -6.72 -10.85
C ALA A 44 -7.92 -6.68 -10.15
N LEU A 45 -7.75 -5.82 -9.14
CA LEU A 45 -6.52 -5.78 -8.34
C LEU A 45 -6.29 -7.11 -7.59
N ALA A 46 -7.32 -7.69 -6.99
CA ALA A 46 -7.20 -8.96 -6.27
C ALA A 46 -6.80 -10.13 -7.21
N THR A 47 -7.45 -10.22 -8.37
CA THR A 47 -7.13 -11.20 -9.41
C THR A 47 -5.70 -11.03 -9.88
N TRP A 48 -5.31 -9.81 -10.22
CA TRP A 48 -3.95 -9.52 -10.68
C TRP A 48 -2.89 -9.87 -9.64
N LEU A 49 -3.05 -9.43 -8.38
CA LEU A 49 -2.11 -9.77 -7.30
C LEU A 49 -1.98 -11.29 -7.14
N THR A 50 -3.09 -12.02 -7.29
CA THR A 50 -3.08 -13.49 -7.23
C THR A 50 -2.29 -14.10 -8.39
N GLU A 51 -2.48 -13.60 -9.61
CA GLU A 51 -1.77 -14.09 -10.80
C GLU A 51 -0.26 -13.80 -10.75
N GLN A 52 0.14 -12.62 -10.27
CA GLN A 52 1.56 -12.25 -10.23
C GLN A 52 2.35 -12.96 -9.13
N THR A 53 1.70 -13.31 -8.02
CA THR A 53 2.40 -13.76 -6.80
C THR A 53 2.10 -15.20 -6.42
N GLY A 54 1.04 -15.80 -6.96
CA GLY A 54 0.49 -17.08 -6.52
C GLY A 54 -0.21 -17.03 -5.15
N ILE A 55 -0.27 -15.87 -4.50
CA ILE A 55 -0.93 -15.68 -3.21
C ILE A 55 -2.40 -15.38 -3.46
N LYS A 56 -3.30 -16.19 -2.90
CA LYS A 56 -4.74 -15.98 -3.04
C LYS A 56 -5.20 -14.71 -2.33
N VAL A 57 -5.46 -13.64 -3.08
CA VAL A 57 -6.01 -12.38 -2.59
C VAL A 57 -7.50 -12.28 -2.96
N SER A 58 -8.35 -11.88 -2.02
CA SER A 58 -9.78 -11.67 -2.29
C SER A 58 -10.12 -10.21 -2.49
N GLU A 59 -11.11 -9.92 -3.34
CA GLU A 59 -11.68 -8.59 -3.54
C GLU A 59 -12.07 -7.93 -2.19
N SER A 60 -12.72 -8.69 -1.31
CA SER A 60 -13.11 -8.19 0.02
C SER A 60 -11.93 -7.78 0.91
N ALA A 61 -10.77 -8.43 0.74
CA ALA A 61 -9.56 -8.07 1.48
C ALA A 61 -8.96 -6.77 0.94
N VAL A 62 -8.93 -6.61 -0.39
CA VAL A 62 -8.55 -5.36 -1.06
C VAL A 62 -9.50 -4.22 -0.67
N GLY A 63 -10.80 -4.44 -0.72
CA GLY A 63 -11.79 -3.42 -0.37
C GLY A 63 -11.72 -2.98 1.10
N ARG A 64 -11.43 -3.88 2.04
CA ARG A 64 -11.19 -3.49 3.45
C ARG A 64 -9.91 -2.67 3.58
N LEU A 65 -8.83 -3.09 2.92
CA LEU A 65 -7.57 -2.35 2.88
C LEU A 65 -7.79 -0.93 2.36
N GLU A 66 -8.44 -0.75 1.21
CA GLU A 66 -8.66 0.57 0.59
C GLU A 66 -9.54 1.49 1.45
N ARG A 67 -10.47 0.94 2.22
CA ARG A 67 -11.29 1.70 3.18
C ARG A 67 -10.55 2.03 4.48
N GLY A 68 -9.38 1.44 4.73
CA GLY A 68 -8.71 1.51 6.04
C GLY A 68 -9.50 0.83 7.16
N ASP A 69 -10.35 -0.15 6.81
CA ASP A 69 -11.24 -0.83 7.75
C ASP A 69 -10.52 -2.01 8.42
N GLY A 70 -9.85 -1.71 9.53
CA GLY A 70 -9.10 -2.67 10.32
C GLY A 70 -7.68 -2.92 9.79
N SER A 71 -6.96 -3.81 10.47
CA SER A 71 -5.59 -4.15 10.08
C SER A 71 -5.57 -4.91 8.75
N PRO A 72 -4.78 -4.47 7.75
CA PRO A 72 -4.63 -5.20 6.50
C PRO A 72 -4.16 -6.62 6.77
N ARG A 73 -4.68 -7.56 6.00
CA ARG A 73 -4.19 -8.94 6.09
C ARG A 73 -2.77 -9.01 5.54
N ILE A 74 -1.90 -9.74 6.23
CA ILE A 74 -0.48 -9.84 5.89
C ILE A 74 -0.23 -10.45 4.50
N ASP A 75 -1.10 -11.36 4.05
CA ASP A 75 -1.05 -11.95 2.71
C ASP A 75 -1.23 -10.89 1.61
N VAL A 76 -2.11 -9.90 1.82
CA VAL A 76 -2.28 -8.77 0.89
C VAL A 76 -1.02 -7.90 0.86
N LEU A 77 -0.42 -7.61 2.02
CA LEU A 77 0.81 -6.81 2.09
C LEU A 77 1.99 -7.50 1.38
N ILE A 78 2.14 -8.81 1.60
CA ILE A 78 3.17 -9.61 0.93
C ILE A 78 2.90 -9.64 -0.58
N ALA A 79 1.65 -9.81 -1.02
CA ALA A 79 1.31 -9.82 -2.43
C ALA A 79 1.61 -8.45 -3.09
N LEU A 80 1.33 -7.34 -2.41
CA LEU A 80 1.66 -5.99 -2.90
C LEU A 80 3.18 -5.78 -3.05
N GLU A 81 3.98 -6.28 -2.10
CA GLU A 81 5.45 -6.21 -2.16
C GLU A 81 5.99 -7.09 -3.30
N MET A 82 5.59 -8.36 -3.36
CA MET A 82 6.04 -9.31 -4.39
C MET A 82 5.70 -8.83 -5.80
N ALA A 83 4.52 -8.25 -5.98
CA ALA A 83 4.08 -7.70 -7.26
C ALA A 83 4.71 -6.32 -7.56
N SER A 84 5.51 -5.75 -6.65
CA SER A 84 6.08 -4.39 -6.77
C SER A 84 5.04 -3.34 -7.15
N PHE A 85 3.82 -3.47 -6.62
CA PHE A 85 2.67 -2.64 -7.00
C PHE A 85 2.83 -1.19 -6.54
N LEU A 86 3.37 -1.01 -5.33
CA LEU A 86 3.58 0.30 -4.70
C LEU A 86 5.02 0.75 -4.88
N LYS A 87 5.22 2.01 -5.28
CA LYS A 87 6.55 2.63 -5.43
C LYS A 87 6.63 4.01 -4.79
N PHE A 88 7.76 4.30 -4.17
CA PHE A 88 8.12 5.64 -3.71
C PHE A 88 8.32 6.60 -4.89
N PRO A 89 8.35 7.92 -4.66
CA PRO A 89 8.61 8.90 -5.72
C PRO A 89 9.97 8.76 -6.40
N ASP A 90 10.95 8.18 -5.72
CA ASP A 90 12.26 7.85 -6.28
C ASP A 90 12.26 6.59 -7.17
N GLY A 91 11.12 5.91 -7.28
CA GLY A 91 10.92 4.71 -8.09
C GLY A 91 11.23 3.39 -7.37
N SER A 92 11.70 3.43 -6.13
CA SER A 92 11.95 2.23 -5.32
C SER A 92 10.64 1.58 -4.87
N SER A 93 10.59 0.24 -4.82
CA SER A 93 9.41 -0.50 -4.39
C SER A 93 9.26 -0.48 -2.87
N TYR A 94 8.03 -0.34 -2.37
CA TYR A 94 7.73 -0.49 -0.96
C TYR A 94 7.94 -1.94 -0.50
N ARG A 95 8.59 -2.13 0.65
CA ARG A 95 8.60 -3.40 1.37
C ARG A 95 7.46 -3.46 2.38
N VAL A 96 7.09 -4.64 2.87
CA VAL A 96 6.09 -4.81 3.93
C VAL A 96 6.42 -3.94 5.15
N GLY A 97 7.70 -3.81 5.51
CA GLY A 97 8.14 -2.93 6.59
C GLY A 97 7.79 -1.45 6.37
N ASP A 98 7.97 -0.96 5.14
CA ASP A 98 7.63 0.42 4.78
C ASP A 98 6.10 0.63 4.77
N MET A 99 5.34 -0.35 4.29
CA MET A 99 3.87 -0.32 4.35
C MET A 99 3.38 -0.25 5.80
N VAL A 100 4.02 -1.00 6.70
CA VAL A 100 3.76 -0.91 8.15
C VAL A 100 4.14 0.46 8.68
N ASP A 101 5.29 1.02 8.28
CA ASP A 101 5.70 2.36 8.73
C ASP A 101 4.75 3.47 8.22
N VAL A 102 4.16 3.34 7.03
CA VAL A 102 3.05 4.22 6.58
C VAL A 102 1.84 4.08 7.50
N MET A 103 1.44 2.85 7.80
CA MET A 103 0.32 2.59 8.73
C MET A 103 0.59 3.07 10.17
N ARG A 104 1.85 3.35 10.51
CA ARG A 104 2.31 3.93 11.78
C ARG A 104 2.54 5.44 11.69
N GLU A 105 2.23 6.06 10.55
CA GLU A 105 2.45 7.49 10.27
C GLU A 105 3.93 7.90 10.43
N ILE A 106 4.85 6.98 10.18
CA ILE A 106 6.29 7.22 10.16
C ILE A 106 6.73 7.67 8.76
N ILE A 107 6.03 7.24 7.71
CA ILE A 107 6.34 7.54 6.31
C ILE A 107 5.11 8.14 5.66
N ASP A 108 5.28 9.25 4.93
CA ASP A 108 4.28 9.73 3.99
C ASP A 108 4.35 8.89 2.70
N PRO A 109 3.28 8.19 2.30
CA PRO A 109 3.35 7.28 1.16
C PRO A 109 3.41 7.99 -0.20
N TRP A 110 3.07 9.28 -0.26
CA TRP A 110 3.09 10.08 -1.50
C TRP A 110 4.42 10.78 -1.72
N THR A 111 5.12 11.18 -0.66
CA THR A 111 6.42 11.86 -0.78
C THR A 111 7.61 10.94 -0.49
N GLY A 112 7.40 9.86 0.27
CA GLY A 112 8.47 9.01 0.78
C GLY A 112 9.24 9.60 1.96
N ASP A 113 8.85 10.79 2.41
CA ASP A 113 9.50 11.43 3.55
C ASP A 113 9.18 10.66 4.82
N ARG A 114 10.23 10.39 5.59
CA ARG A 114 10.08 9.83 6.94
C ARG A 114 9.79 10.98 7.90
N HIS A 115 8.62 10.98 8.51
CA HIS A 115 8.36 11.78 9.68
C HIS A 115 9.29 11.29 10.79
N THR A 116 10.23 12.14 11.20
CA THR A 116 10.92 11.99 12.47
C THR A 116 9.92 12.24 13.59
N ASN A 117 9.02 11.28 13.84
CA ASN A 117 8.20 11.29 15.04
C ASN A 117 9.12 11.04 16.22
N GLY A 118 9.39 12.12 16.95
CA GLY A 118 10.33 12.19 18.05
C GLY A 118 10.14 11.11 19.09
N PHE A 119 11.06 10.15 19.11
CA PHE A 119 11.60 9.66 20.38
C PHE A 119 12.48 10.74 21.01
N SER A 120 11.93 11.94 21.22
CA SER A 120 12.54 12.96 22.07
C SER A 120 12.01 12.75 23.48
N SER A 121 12.52 11.70 24.16
CA SER A 121 12.44 11.62 25.61
C SER A 121 13.43 10.59 26.19
N VAL A 122 14.72 10.94 26.20
CA VAL A 122 15.53 10.73 27.41
C VAL A 122 16.42 11.97 27.56
N LYS A 123 16.07 12.83 28.52
CA LYS A 123 16.99 13.82 29.09
C LYS A 123 18.21 13.06 29.61
N ALA A 124 19.41 13.49 29.23
CA ALA A 124 20.60 13.33 30.05
C ALA A 124 20.80 14.63 30.83
#